data_AF-A0A925QHG1-F1
#
_entry.id   AF-A0A925QHG1-F1
#
_cell.length_a   1.000
_cell.length_b   1.000
_cell.length_c   1.000
_cell.angle_alpha   90.00
_cell.angle_beta   90.00
_cell.angle_gamma   90.00
#
_symmetry.space_group_name_H-M   'P 1'
#
loop_
_entity.id
_entity.type
_entity.pdbx_description
1 polymer ?
#
loop_
_entity_poly.entity_id
_entity_poly.type
_entity_poly.pdbx_seq_one_letter_code
_entity_poly.pdbx_strand_id
1 'polypeptide(L)'
;MRKSAVVAAMLSSLCLVSCLRETPAPVSSNSSALASPTLSVALTDAANPPFTVCQGTFALCTTAKCKHPEGPNPPPLTLDCLCEVAQGYSAGKKACSAITQDPPTKGLAILSRYSPINSTAVCAARVAYAQCLDSPCTVDEDPSKAKCSCARVDSPGGYVVGLGTHSDAMCRSHIWSSASLDDLFQITGFLYAQHPQLLKPLPINIVRVDLSR
;
A
#
# COMPACT_ATOMS: atom_id res chain seq x y z
N MET A 1 -11.90 50.89 -45.06
CA MET A 1 -13.05 51.80 -45.32
C MET A 1 -14.34 51.07 -44.95
N ARG A 2 -15.36 51.76 -44.39
CA ARG A 2 -16.67 51.22 -43.91
C ARG A 2 -16.51 50.21 -42.73
N LYS A 3 -17.19 50.27 -41.56
CA LYS A 3 -18.48 50.76 -41.01
C LYS A 3 -19.66 49.75 -41.03
N SER A 4 -20.25 49.57 -39.82
CA SER A 4 -21.52 48.89 -39.45
C SER A 4 -21.50 47.34 -39.55
N ALA A 5 -22.00 46.52 -38.61
CA ALA A 5 -23.16 46.56 -37.65
C ALA A 5 -24.52 46.27 -38.34
N VAL A 6 -25.55 45.63 -37.76
CA VAL A 6 -26.04 45.41 -36.35
C VAL A 6 -26.66 43.97 -36.20
N VAL A 7 -27.30 43.64 -35.05
CA VAL A 7 -28.16 42.46 -34.66
C VAL A 7 -27.44 41.55 -33.65
N ALA A 8 -27.70 41.51 -32.32
CA ALA A 8 -28.78 42.00 -31.43
C ALA A 8 -30.16 41.36 -31.64
N ALA A 9 -30.88 40.84 -30.64
CA ALA A 9 -30.60 40.49 -29.24
C ALA A 9 -31.77 39.64 -28.69
N MET A 10 -31.63 38.98 -27.53
CA MET A 10 -32.75 38.71 -26.60
C MET A 10 -32.24 38.40 -25.19
N LEU A 11 -32.65 39.24 -24.22
CA LEU A 11 -32.78 38.87 -22.81
C LEU A 11 -34.28 38.78 -22.50
N SER A 12 -34.69 37.92 -21.57
CA SER A 12 -35.55 38.32 -20.43
C SER A 12 -36.02 37.09 -19.64
N SER A 13 -35.77 37.11 -18.33
CA SER A 13 -36.85 37.03 -17.34
C SER A 13 -36.29 37.28 -15.94
N LEU A 14 -36.72 38.38 -15.32
CA LEU A 14 -36.59 38.57 -13.87
C LEU A 14 -37.93 38.22 -13.22
N CYS A 15 -37.89 37.62 -12.05
CA CYS A 15 -38.91 37.81 -11.02
C CYS A 15 -38.24 38.35 -9.75
N LEU A 16 -38.89 39.33 -9.13
CA LEU A 16 -38.54 40.01 -7.89
C LEU A 16 -39.79 40.05 -6.99
N VAL A 17 -39.66 40.64 -5.79
CA VAL A 17 -40.77 41.07 -4.90
C VAL A 17 -41.45 39.92 -4.11
N SER A 18 -41.70 40.01 -2.78
CA SER A 18 -41.12 40.84 -1.70
C SER A 18 -41.50 40.32 -0.30
N CYS A 19 -40.72 40.75 0.71
CA CYS A 19 -41.04 41.15 2.11
C CYS A 19 -42.36 40.68 2.80
N LEU A 20 -42.37 40.33 4.10
CA LEU A 20 -42.36 41.15 5.35
C LEU A 20 -42.36 40.14 6.55
N ARG A 21 -42.26 40.35 7.89
CA ARG A 21 -42.01 41.37 8.97
C ARG A 21 -41.95 40.53 10.31
N GLU A 22 -41.56 40.90 11.54
CA GLU A 22 -40.90 42.02 12.27
C GLU A 22 -40.43 41.44 13.66
N THR A 23 -39.23 41.74 14.21
CA THR A 23 -38.87 42.72 15.31
C THR A 23 -39.57 42.59 16.69
N PRO A 24 -39.04 43.10 17.84
CA PRO A 24 -37.76 43.80 18.11
C PRO A 24 -36.98 43.47 19.43
N ALA A 25 -35.62 43.55 19.37
CA ALA A 25 -34.69 44.23 20.33
C ALA A 25 -34.65 43.81 21.85
N PRO A 26 -33.84 44.43 22.77
CA PRO A 26 -32.80 45.49 22.63
C PRO A 26 -31.46 45.35 23.45
N VAL A 27 -30.51 46.30 23.22
CA VAL A 27 -29.25 46.66 23.98
C VAL A 27 -28.16 45.57 24.24
N SER A 28 -26.83 45.82 24.34
CA SER A 28 -26.05 47.08 24.53
C SER A 28 -24.56 47.03 24.09
N SER A 29 -24.07 48.13 23.51
CA SER A 29 -22.74 48.80 23.68
C SER A 29 -21.36 48.11 23.50
N ASN A 30 -20.52 48.78 22.68
CA ASN A 30 -19.06 48.98 22.76
C ASN A 30 -18.06 47.80 22.76
N SER A 31 -17.26 47.68 21.69
CA SER A 31 -15.84 48.16 21.68
C SER A 31 -15.15 47.94 20.32
N SER A 32 -14.12 48.74 20.01
CA SER A 32 -13.37 48.68 18.75
C SER A 32 -12.25 47.64 18.76
N ALA A 33 -12.19 46.78 17.74
CA ALA A 33 -11.01 45.95 17.45
C ALA A 33 -10.86 45.71 15.93
N LEU A 34 -9.82 46.27 15.32
CA LEU A 34 -9.42 45.96 13.95
C LEU A 34 -8.65 44.62 13.93
N ALA A 35 -9.39 43.51 13.95
CA ALA A 35 -8.82 42.18 13.83
C ALA A 35 -8.23 41.98 12.43
N SER A 36 -6.90 41.91 12.33
CA SER A 36 -6.23 41.57 11.08
C SER A 36 -6.50 40.10 10.73
N PRO A 37 -6.81 39.75 9.47
CA PRO A 37 -7.00 38.37 9.07
C PRO A 37 -5.65 37.64 9.02
N THR A 38 -5.26 37.04 10.15
CA THR A 38 -4.13 36.10 10.19
C THR A 38 -4.48 34.87 9.36
N LEU A 39 -3.83 34.73 8.20
CA LEU A 39 -3.83 33.47 7.44
C LEU A 39 -3.12 32.40 8.27
N SER A 40 -3.89 31.66 9.06
CA SER A 40 -3.44 30.40 9.64
C SER A 40 -3.21 29.40 8.51
N VAL A 41 -1.99 29.36 7.99
CA VAL A 41 -1.54 28.31 7.07
C VAL A 41 -1.64 26.99 7.83
N ALA A 42 -2.67 26.20 7.50
CA ALA A 42 -2.78 24.85 8.01
C ALA A 42 -1.57 24.07 7.53
N LEU A 43 -0.66 23.73 8.46
CA LEU A 43 0.40 22.77 8.21
C LEU A 43 -0.28 21.47 7.80
N THR A 44 -0.15 21.11 6.52
CA THR A 44 -0.59 19.81 6.02
C THR A 44 0.08 18.73 6.86
N ASP A 45 -0.72 17.83 7.42
CA ASP A 45 -0.22 16.73 8.24
C ASP A 45 0.97 16.05 7.54
N ALA A 46 2.05 15.84 8.30
CA ALA A 46 3.27 15.23 7.78
C ALA A 46 3.02 13.73 7.66
N ALA A 47 2.20 13.37 6.66
CA ALA A 47 1.52 12.10 6.53
C ALA A 47 2.46 10.94 6.85
N ASN A 48 2.17 10.27 7.97
CA ASN A 48 2.98 9.16 8.48
C ASN A 48 3.31 8.21 7.33
N PRO A 49 4.61 7.94 7.05
CA PRO A 49 4.99 7.21 5.86
C PRO A 49 4.27 5.85 5.85
N PRO A 50 3.74 5.39 4.70
CA PRO A 50 2.91 4.18 4.64
C PRO A 50 3.67 2.89 4.99
N PHE A 51 4.98 2.99 5.25
CA PHE A 51 5.86 1.93 5.70
C PHE A 51 6.87 2.48 6.74
N THR A 52 7.45 1.58 7.51
CA THR A 52 8.55 1.83 8.45
C THR A 52 9.72 0.91 8.08
N VAL A 53 10.95 1.39 8.23
CA VAL A 53 12.16 0.54 8.16
C VAL A 53 12.57 0.17 9.57
N CYS A 54 12.69 -1.13 9.83
CA CYS A 54 12.97 -1.71 11.13
C CYS A 54 14.13 -2.70 11.02
N GLN A 55 15.02 -2.71 12.00
CA GLN A 55 16.01 -3.78 12.18
C GLN A 55 15.40 -4.91 13.01
N GLY A 56 15.81 -6.17 12.78
CA GLY A 56 15.50 -7.32 13.63
C GLY A 56 15.36 -8.62 12.85
N THR A 57 14.68 -9.60 13.46
CA THR A 57 14.36 -10.91 12.88
C THR A 57 12.97 -10.88 12.23
N PHE A 58 12.88 -11.28 10.95
CA PHE A 58 11.65 -11.22 10.16
C PHE A 58 11.55 -12.37 9.15
N ALA A 59 10.34 -12.64 8.65
CA ALA A 59 10.14 -13.58 7.55
C ALA A 59 10.20 -12.85 6.19
N LEU A 60 11.09 -13.28 5.30
CA LEU A 60 11.18 -12.84 3.93
C LEU A 60 10.33 -13.77 3.05
N CYS A 61 9.12 -13.33 2.73
CA CYS A 61 8.18 -14.13 1.94
C CYS A 61 8.28 -13.91 0.42
N THR A 62 9.07 -12.98 -0.11
CA THR A 62 8.95 -12.48 -1.51
C THR A 62 9.20 -13.52 -2.62
N THR A 63 9.71 -14.69 -2.28
CA THR A 63 9.91 -15.87 -3.16
C THR A 63 9.18 -17.13 -2.66
N ALA A 64 8.29 -17.01 -1.67
CA ALA A 64 7.62 -18.13 -1.02
C ALA A 64 6.47 -18.68 -1.89
N LYS A 65 6.43 -20.02 -2.01
CA LYS A 65 5.26 -20.76 -2.49
C LYS A 65 4.24 -20.89 -1.36
N CYS A 66 2.97 -20.84 -1.70
CA CYS A 66 1.87 -20.90 -0.75
C CYS A 66 0.84 -21.97 -1.15
N LYS A 67 0.20 -22.59 -0.14
CA LYS A 67 -0.92 -23.53 -0.30
C LYS A 67 -2.13 -23.06 0.50
N HIS A 68 -3.30 -23.63 0.23
CA HIS A 68 -4.39 -23.56 1.20
C HIS A 68 -4.04 -24.40 2.45
N PRO A 69 -4.44 -23.96 3.65
CA PRO A 69 -4.34 -24.78 4.86
C PRO A 69 -5.21 -26.04 4.72
N GLU A 70 -4.81 -27.09 5.43
CA GLU A 70 -5.50 -28.39 5.40
C GLU A 70 -6.76 -28.37 6.29
N GLY A 71 -7.85 -28.99 5.83
CA GLY A 71 -9.10 -29.16 6.58
C GLY A 71 -10.35 -28.57 5.91
N PRO A 72 -10.50 -27.24 5.81
CA PRO A 72 -11.78 -26.63 5.42
C PRO A 72 -12.14 -26.82 3.94
N ASN A 73 -13.41 -27.17 3.69
CA ASN A 73 -14.05 -27.07 2.39
C ASN A 73 -15.38 -26.30 2.55
N PRO A 74 -15.58 -25.12 1.94
CA PRO A 74 -14.68 -24.44 1.01
C PRO A 74 -13.34 -24.01 1.66
N PRO A 75 -12.25 -23.89 0.88
CA PRO A 75 -10.97 -23.40 1.39
C PRO A 75 -11.09 -21.96 1.93
N PRO A 76 -10.36 -21.59 2.99
CA PRO A 76 -10.42 -20.26 3.55
C PRO A 76 -9.72 -19.22 2.66
N LEU A 77 -9.99 -17.94 2.93
CA LEU A 77 -9.29 -16.80 2.30
C LEU A 77 -7.89 -16.55 2.90
N THR A 78 -7.31 -17.56 3.55
CA THR A 78 -5.95 -17.59 4.07
C THR A 78 -5.13 -18.66 3.37
N LEU A 79 -3.84 -18.39 3.23
CA LEU A 79 -2.87 -19.25 2.57
C LEU A 79 -1.65 -19.43 3.46
N ASP A 80 -1.20 -20.67 3.61
CA ASP A 80 0.03 -21.00 4.33
C ASP A 80 1.21 -20.91 3.37
N CYS A 81 2.14 -20.01 3.67
CA CYS A 81 3.39 -19.82 2.93
C CYS A 81 4.57 -20.26 3.81
N LEU A 82 5.54 -20.98 3.23
CA LEU A 82 6.81 -21.25 3.90
C LEU A 82 7.83 -20.22 3.43
N CYS A 83 8.16 -19.28 4.29
CA CYS A 83 9.04 -18.15 4.02
C CYS A 83 10.41 -18.36 4.65
N GLU A 84 11.42 -17.61 4.19
CA GLU A 84 12.77 -17.67 4.76
C GLU A 84 12.87 -16.73 5.96
N VAL A 85 13.66 -17.08 6.98
CA VAL A 85 13.89 -16.20 8.13
C VAL A 85 15.19 -15.44 7.92
N ALA A 86 15.11 -14.12 8.06
CA ALA A 86 16.23 -13.20 7.84
C ALA A 86 16.42 -12.30 9.06
N GLN A 87 17.66 -11.81 9.22
CA GLN A 87 18.00 -10.78 10.19
C GLN A 87 18.63 -9.58 9.48
N GLY A 88 18.27 -8.38 9.91
CA GLY A 88 18.74 -7.13 9.32
C GLY A 88 17.62 -6.10 9.21
N TYR A 89 17.75 -5.15 8.29
CA TYR A 89 16.67 -4.21 8.00
C TYR A 89 15.55 -4.85 7.16
N SER A 90 14.32 -4.42 7.40
CA SER A 90 13.14 -4.77 6.60
C SER A 90 12.08 -3.67 6.66
N ALA A 91 11.20 -3.63 5.66
CA ALA A 91 10.14 -2.64 5.51
C ALA A 91 8.73 -3.24 5.60
N GLY A 92 7.79 -2.46 6.14
CA GLY A 92 6.38 -2.84 6.26
C GLY A 92 5.54 -1.79 6.99
N LYS A 93 4.23 -1.96 6.98
CA LYS A 93 3.20 -1.03 7.48
C LYS A 93 3.06 -1.08 9.01
N LYS A 94 3.35 -2.21 9.66
CA LYS A 94 3.42 -2.32 11.15
C LYS A 94 4.68 -1.66 11.73
N ALA A 95 4.58 -1.13 12.95
CA ALA A 95 5.67 -0.46 13.66
C ALA A 95 6.76 -1.41 14.17
N CYS A 96 7.98 -0.88 14.37
CA CYS A 96 9.16 -1.67 14.73
C CYS A 96 9.10 -2.34 16.11
N SER A 97 8.25 -1.88 17.02
CA SER A 97 8.00 -2.56 18.31
C SER A 97 7.36 -3.95 18.16
N ALA A 98 6.84 -4.30 16.98
CA ALA A 98 6.36 -5.63 16.65
C ALA A 98 7.41 -6.50 15.92
N ILE A 99 8.67 -6.05 15.82
CA ILE A 99 9.79 -6.79 15.23
C ILE A 99 10.77 -7.16 16.34
N THR A 100 10.88 -8.46 16.64
CA THR A 100 11.83 -8.94 17.65
C THR A 100 13.28 -8.82 17.17
N GLN A 101 14.20 -8.66 18.12
CA GLN A 101 15.65 -8.77 17.91
C GLN A 101 16.18 -10.18 18.29
N ASP A 102 15.31 -11.06 18.78
CA ASP A 102 15.70 -12.40 19.25
C ASP A 102 16.27 -13.26 18.10
N PRO A 103 17.26 -14.12 18.38
CA PRO A 103 17.70 -15.13 17.42
C PRO A 103 16.55 -16.04 16.97
N PRO A 104 16.47 -16.40 15.68
CA PRO A 104 15.40 -17.24 15.18
C PRO A 104 15.44 -18.62 15.83
N THR A 105 14.37 -18.95 16.55
CA THR A 105 14.22 -20.18 17.32
C THR A 105 12.82 -20.73 17.10
N LYS A 106 12.69 -22.06 17.06
CA LYS A 106 11.42 -22.76 16.83
C LYS A 106 10.30 -22.18 17.70
N GLY A 107 9.16 -21.86 17.07
CA GLY A 107 7.99 -21.31 17.76
C GLY A 107 8.03 -19.79 18.01
N LEU A 108 9.14 -19.11 17.71
CA LEU A 108 9.22 -17.65 17.80
C LEU A 108 8.21 -17.01 16.84
N ALA A 109 7.37 -16.11 17.38
CA ALA A 109 6.43 -15.33 16.59
C ALA A 109 7.15 -14.14 15.95
N ILE A 110 7.11 -14.03 14.63
CA ILE A 110 7.71 -12.95 13.85
C ILE A 110 6.72 -12.41 12.82
N LEU A 111 7.03 -11.27 12.21
CA LEU A 111 6.26 -10.71 11.10
C LEU A 111 6.94 -10.99 9.76
N SER A 112 6.13 -11.22 8.73
CA SER A 112 6.60 -11.15 7.35
C SER A 112 6.83 -9.71 6.91
N ARG A 113 7.98 -9.41 6.32
CA ARG A 113 8.41 -8.05 5.95
C ARG A 113 9.08 -8.04 4.58
N TYR A 114 9.06 -6.88 3.93
CA TYR A 114 9.73 -6.69 2.65
C TYR A 114 11.23 -6.42 2.86
N SER A 115 12.07 -7.07 2.05
CA SER A 115 13.43 -6.62 1.79
C SER A 115 13.64 -6.61 0.26
N PRO A 116 14.38 -5.64 -0.31
CA PRO A 116 14.60 -5.57 -1.75
C PRO A 116 15.21 -6.85 -2.32
N ILE A 117 14.71 -7.27 -3.49
CA ILE A 117 15.21 -8.41 -4.25
C ILE A 117 15.63 -7.99 -5.66
N ASN A 118 16.61 -8.68 -6.25
CA ASN A 118 17.28 -8.28 -7.49
C ASN A 118 16.42 -8.36 -8.77
N SER A 119 15.25 -9.02 -8.72
CA SER A 119 14.41 -9.28 -9.89
C SER A 119 12.97 -9.60 -9.50
N THR A 120 12.00 -9.12 -10.30
CA THR A 120 10.57 -9.44 -10.17
C THR A 120 9.93 -9.65 -11.55
N ALA A 121 9.06 -10.66 -11.67
CA ALA A 121 8.20 -10.84 -12.85
C ALA A 121 6.81 -10.28 -12.55
N VAL A 122 6.13 -9.78 -13.59
CA VAL A 122 4.70 -9.47 -13.50
C VAL A 122 3.91 -10.66 -14.05
N CYS A 123 3.22 -11.36 -13.15
CA CYS A 123 2.16 -12.29 -13.50
C CYS A 123 0.93 -11.48 -13.90
N ALA A 124 0.34 -11.80 -15.06
CA ALA A 124 -0.88 -11.14 -15.52
C ALA A 124 -2.11 -11.50 -14.66
N ALA A 125 -3.20 -10.76 -14.86
CA ALA A 125 -4.41 -10.81 -14.03
C ALA A 125 -5.12 -12.19 -14.02
N ARG A 126 -6.05 -12.33 -13.06
CA ARG A 126 -6.97 -13.48 -12.84
C ARG A 126 -6.36 -14.71 -12.17
N VAL A 127 -5.10 -14.66 -11.73
CA VAL A 127 -4.55 -15.62 -10.76
C VAL A 127 -4.51 -14.95 -9.38
N ALA A 128 -4.78 -15.74 -8.33
CA ALA A 128 -4.74 -15.29 -6.95
C ALA A 128 -3.33 -15.35 -6.37
N TYR A 129 -3.01 -14.43 -5.47
CA TYR A 129 -1.72 -14.37 -4.77
C TYR A 129 -1.90 -14.29 -3.25
N ALA A 130 -0.82 -14.54 -2.51
CA ALA A 130 -0.77 -14.39 -1.06
C ALA A 130 -0.16 -13.03 -0.70
N GLN A 131 -0.99 -12.10 -0.21
CA GLN A 131 -0.51 -10.85 0.38
C GLN A 131 0.02 -11.19 1.79
N CYS A 132 1.35 -11.25 1.91
CA CYS A 132 2.05 -11.61 3.15
C CYS A 132 2.66 -10.41 3.89
N LEU A 133 2.60 -9.19 3.37
CA LEU A 133 3.23 -8.06 4.04
C LEU A 133 2.59 -7.83 5.42
N ASP A 134 3.41 -7.86 6.48
CA ASP A 134 3.01 -7.83 7.90
C ASP A 134 2.11 -9.00 8.37
N SER A 135 2.04 -10.09 7.61
CA SER A 135 1.40 -11.33 8.10
C SER A 135 2.08 -11.87 9.36
N PRO A 136 1.32 -12.49 10.29
CA PRO A 136 1.90 -13.24 11.39
C PRO A 136 2.58 -14.50 10.84
N CYS A 137 3.74 -14.82 11.42
CA CYS A 137 4.53 -15.99 11.09
C CYS A 137 5.09 -16.64 12.35
N THR A 138 5.33 -17.95 12.29
CA THR A 138 5.98 -18.72 13.36
C THR A 138 7.18 -19.45 12.78
N VAL A 139 8.35 -19.30 13.42
CA VAL A 139 9.59 -20.01 13.05
C VAL A 139 9.39 -21.51 13.21
N ASP A 140 9.86 -22.27 12.21
CA ASP A 140 9.63 -23.72 12.10
C ASP A 140 10.64 -24.55 12.92
N GLU A 141 10.63 -25.87 12.75
CA GLU A 141 11.70 -26.77 13.24
C GLU A 141 13.10 -26.35 12.70
N ASP A 142 13.14 -25.90 11.44
CA ASP A 142 14.30 -25.26 10.81
C ASP A 142 14.25 -23.74 11.11
N PRO A 143 15.21 -23.19 11.87
CA PRO A 143 15.21 -21.76 12.22
C PRO A 143 15.44 -20.83 11.02
N SER A 144 15.85 -21.36 9.85
CA SER A 144 15.93 -20.60 8.60
C SER A 144 14.59 -20.46 7.87
N LYS A 145 13.50 -21.08 8.39
CA LYS A 145 12.15 -21.07 7.80
C LYS A 145 11.08 -20.65 8.81
N ALA A 146 10.03 -20.01 8.30
CA ALA A 146 8.85 -19.67 9.07
C ALA A 146 7.57 -19.94 8.26
N LYS A 147 6.56 -20.48 8.95
CA LYS A 147 5.20 -20.66 8.42
C LYS A 147 4.43 -19.38 8.65
N CYS A 148 3.96 -18.77 7.56
CA CYS A 148 3.22 -17.50 7.56
C CYS A 148 1.79 -17.72 7.05
N SER A 149 0.80 -17.18 7.77
CA SER A 149 -0.59 -17.17 7.29
C SER A 149 -0.89 -15.84 6.59
N CYS A 150 -1.05 -15.90 5.28
CA CYS A 150 -1.19 -14.76 4.39
C CYS A 150 -2.61 -14.62 3.85
N ALA A 151 -3.04 -13.39 3.56
CA ALA A 151 -4.34 -13.14 2.97
C ALA A 151 -4.34 -13.54 1.49
N ARG A 152 -5.33 -14.33 1.05
CA ARG A 152 -5.57 -14.54 -0.37
C ARG A 152 -6.12 -13.26 -1.00
N VAL A 153 -5.51 -12.81 -2.09
CA VAL A 153 -5.99 -11.71 -2.91
C VAL A 153 -6.15 -12.20 -4.34
N ASP A 154 -7.38 -12.18 -4.85
CA ASP A 154 -7.66 -12.44 -6.27
C ASP A 154 -7.35 -11.17 -7.08
N SER A 155 -6.32 -11.19 -7.94
CA SER A 155 -5.87 -9.96 -8.63
C SER A 155 -6.58 -9.70 -9.96
N PRO A 156 -7.31 -8.58 -10.12
CA PRO A 156 -7.80 -8.13 -11.42
C PRO A 156 -6.73 -7.38 -12.24
N GLY A 157 -5.61 -6.96 -11.62
CA GLY A 157 -4.58 -6.10 -12.23
C GLY A 157 -3.24 -6.77 -12.54
N GLY A 158 -3.08 -8.04 -12.19
CA GLY A 158 -1.77 -8.72 -12.16
C GLY A 158 -1.03 -8.48 -10.83
N TYR A 159 0.13 -9.11 -10.66
CA TYR A 159 0.89 -9.09 -9.41
C TYR A 159 2.38 -9.40 -9.63
N VAL A 160 3.22 -9.11 -8.63
CA VAL A 160 4.69 -9.15 -8.73
C VAL A 160 5.32 -10.26 -7.89
N VAL A 161 5.91 -11.27 -8.54
CA VAL A 161 6.61 -12.38 -7.88
C VAL A 161 8.11 -12.19 -7.95
N GLY A 162 8.83 -12.49 -6.86
CA GLY A 162 10.30 -12.48 -6.86
C GLY A 162 10.87 -13.51 -7.82
N LEU A 163 11.69 -13.06 -8.77
CA LEU A 163 11.98 -13.85 -9.97
C LEU A 163 12.97 -14.99 -9.73
N GLY A 164 14.02 -14.77 -8.94
CA GLY A 164 15.11 -15.75 -8.78
C GLY A 164 15.70 -16.12 -10.13
N THR A 165 15.47 -17.36 -10.57
CA THR A 165 15.90 -17.93 -11.88
C THR A 165 14.73 -18.39 -12.76
N HIS A 166 13.49 -17.94 -12.48
CA HIS A 166 12.28 -18.59 -12.99
C HIS A 166 11.73 -18.04 -14.32
N SER A 167 10.85 -18.83 -14.93
CA SER A 167 10.19 -18.58 -16.23
C SER A 167 8.67 -18.42 -16.09
N ASP A 168 8.04 -17.77 -17.08
CA ASP A 168 6.59 -17.59 -17.33
C ASP A 168 5.62 -18.63 -16.74
N ALA A 169 5.91 -19.92 -16.89
CA ALA A 169 5.09 -21.02 -16.36
C ALA A 169 4.83 -20.91 -14.84
N MET A 170 5.74 -20.26 -14.10
CA MET A 170 5.67 -20.02 -12.65
C MET A 170 4.36 -19.36 -12.21
N CYS A 171 3.82 -18.45 -13.02
CA CYS A 171 2.57 -17.72 -12.73
C CYS A 171 1.31 -18.60 -12.80
N ARG A 172 1.39 -19.79 -13.42
CA ARG A 172 0.25 -20.73 -13.52
C ARG A 172 0.37 -21.93 -12.56
N SER A 173 1.57 -22.26 -12.09
CA SER A 173 1.83 -23.54 -11.41
C SER A 173 1.55 -23.53 -9.90
N HIS A 174 1.67 -22.37 -9.24
CA HIS A 174 1.50 -22.24 -7.78
C HIS A 174 0.89 -20.88 -7.43
N ILE A 175 0.31 -20.80 -6.22
CA ILE A 175 0.05 -19.51 -5.58
C ILE A 175 1.36 -19.05 -4.92
N TRP A 176 1.71 -17.79 -5.11
CA TRP A 176 2.94 -17.19 -4.60
C TRP A 176 2.64 -16.06 -3.62
N SER A 177 3.55 -15.85 -2.68
CA SER A 177 3.60 -14.58 -1.97
C SER A 177 3.99 -13.46 -2.92
N SER A 178 3.27 -12.34 -2.83
CA SER A 178 3.37 -11.25 -3.80
C SER A 178 2.74 -9.98 -3.26
N ALA A 179 2.98 -8.86 -3.95
CA ALA A 179 2.29 -7.59 -3.76
C ALA A 179 1.50 -7.20 -5.03
N SER A 180 0.69 -6.14 -4.93
CA SER A 180 0.19 -5.43 -6.10
C SER A 180 1.32 -4.61 -6.75
N LEU A 181 1.15 -4.17 -8.00
CA LEU A 181 2.08 -3.21 -8.62
C LEU A 181 2.16 -1.90 -7.82
N ASP A 182 1.01 -1.41 -7.33
CA ASP A 182 0.94 -0.17 -6.57
C ASP A 182 1.64 -0.27 -5.20
N ASP A 183 1.48 -1.38 -4.47
CA ASP A 183 2.23 -1.65 -3.24
C ASP A 183 3.75 -1.67 -3.52
N LEU A 184 4.18 -2.31 -4.62
CA LEU A 184 5.60 -2.38 -4.99
C LEU A 184 6.17 -1.00 -5.31
N PHE A 185 5.48 -0.19 -6.11
CA PHE A 185 5.94 1.16 -6.44
C PHE A 185 5.94 2.08 -5.21
N GLN A 186 4.92 1.98 -4.34
CA GLN A 186 4.85 2.73 -3.08
C GLN A 186 6.01 2.39 -2.14
N ILE A 187 6.27 1.10 -1.87
CA ILE A 187 7.35 0.69 -0.95
C ILE A 187 8.74 0.98 -1.54
N THR A 188 8.90 0.84 -2.85
CA THR A 188 10.16 1.17 -3.55
C THR A 188 10.42 2.68 -3.52
N GLY A 189 9.41 3.51 -3.79
CA GLY A 189 9.51 4.97 -3.71
C GLY A 189 9.82 5.47 -2.30
N PHE A 190 9.19 4.89 -1.28
CA PHE A 190 9.48 5.14 0.13
C PHE A 190 10.96 4.83 0.47
N LEU A 191 11.47 3.65 0.07
CA LEU A 191 12.85 3.28 0.34
C LEU A 191 13.87 4.17 -0.39
N TYR A 192 13.60 4.58 -1.64
CA TYR A 192 14.42 5.57 -2.35
C TYR A 192 14.43 6.93 -1.64
N ALA A 193 13.29 7.39 -1.16
CA ALA A 193 13.12 8.73 -0.61
C ALA A 193 13.65 8.90 0.82
N GLN A 194 13.55 7.85 1.67
CA GLN A 194 13.79 7.98 3.12
C GLN A 194 14.93 7.11 3.66
N HIS A 195 15.23 5.96 3.05
CA HIS A 195 16.17 4.98 3.62
C HIS A 195 17.12 4.27 2.61
N PRO A 196 17.62 4.93 1.54
CA PRO A 196 18.42 4.27 0.51
C PRO A 196 19.75 3.68 1.01
N GLN A 197 20.23 4.12 2.17
CA GLN A 197 21.43 3.62 2.86
C GLN A 197 21.17 2.45 3.83
N LEU A 198 19.92 2.18 4.24
CA LEU A 198 19.57 1.07 5.13
C LEU A 198 18.98 -0.12 4.36
N LEU A 199 18.16 0.17 3.36
CA LEU A 199 17.56 -0.79 2.43
C LEU A 199 17.68 -0.24 1.02
N LYS A 200 18.84 -0.45 0.40
CA LYS A 200 19.11 0.01 -0.96
C LYS A 200 18.08 -0.59 -1.92
N PRO A 201 17.25 0.23 -2.59
CA PRO A 201 16.30 -0.28 -3.56
C PRO A 201 17.03 -0.87 -4.78
N LEU A 202 16.41 -1.86 -5.41
CA LEU A 202 16.98 -2.59 -6.54
C LEU A 202 16.16 -2.32 -7.82
N PRO A 203 16.77 -2.34 -9.02
CA PRO A 203 16.05 -2.05 -10.26
C PRO A 203 14.93 -3.07 -10.54
N ILE A 204 13.70 -2.59 -10.67
CA ILE A 204 12.52 -3.42 -10.97
C ILE A 204 12.54 -3.76 -12.47
N ASN A 205 13.22 -4.85 -12.83
CA ASN A 205 13.26 -5.38 -14.19
C ASN A 205 11.97 -6.14 -14.53
N ILE A 206 10.90 -5.41 -14.88
CA ILE A 206 9.61 -6.01 -15.24
C ILE A 206 9.72 -6.82 -16.54
N VAL A 207 9.80 -8.14 -16.39
CA VAL A 207 9.46 -9.08 -17.46
C VAL A 207 7.94 -9.28 -17.45
N ARG A 208 7.27 -9.03 -18.57
CA ARG A 208 5.88 -9.43 -18.78
C ARG A 208 5.83 -10.92 -19.07
N VAL A 209 5.10 -11.67 -18.26
CA VAL A 209 4.65 -13.01 -18.61
C VAL A 209 3.37 -12.88 -19.43
N ASP A 210 3.43 -13.22 -20.72
CA ASP A 210 2.20 -13.28 -21.54
C ASP A 210 1.45 -14.59 -21.26
N LEU A 211 0.14 -14.49 -21.08
CA LEU A 211 -0.73 -15.64 -20.82
C LEU A 211 -1.44 -16.17 -22.07
N SER A 212 -1.05 -15.75 -23.27
CA SER A 212 -1.60 -16.21 -24.56
C SER A 212 -1.34 -17.70 -24.88
N ARG A 213 -2.18 -18.58 -24.29
CA ARG A 213 -2.62 -19.89 -24.81
C ARG A 213 -4.01 -20.16 -24.25
#